data_AF-A0A7C3ZSU3-F1
#
_entry.id   AF-A0A7C3ZSU3-F1
#
_cell.length_a   1.000
_cell.length_b   1.000
_cell.length_c   1.000
_cell.angle_alpha   90.00
_cell.angle_beta   90.00
_cell.angle_gamma   90.00
#
_symmetry.space_group_name_H-M   'P 1'
#
loop_
_entity.id
_entity.type
_entity.pdbx_description
1 polymer ?
#
loop_
_entity_poly.entity_id
_entity_poly.type
_entity_poly.pdbx_seq_one_letter_code
_entity_poly.pdbx_strand_id
1 'polypeptide(L)'
;MKLLPFLVLGLFLAGCATSPGTVDADDDFDDDGQRTTTESDIRNEIEAAKYCDTDEDCVSIYGQCPFGCYIAVNQNEADRIYQVVHDYPSNCAYACLPSGGARCVENQCEEIIPELNESNGTLFANGLGDDNGAY
;
A
#
# COMPACT_ATOMS: atom_id res chain seq x y z
N MET A 1 37.49 30.26 15.86
CA MET A 1 38.00 29.37 14.78
C MET A 1 39.04 28.44 15.38
N LYS A 2 38.68 27.18 15.62
CA LYS A 2 39.60 26.13 16.09
C LYS A 2 39.41 24.93 15.17
N LEU A 3 40.36 24.79 14.26
CA LEU A 3 40.56 23.63 13.40
C LEU A 3 41.06 22.46 14.27
N LEU A 4 40.43 21.29 14.13
CA LEU A 4 41.07 20.01 14.40
C LEU A 4 40.66 19.02 13.29
N PRO A 5 41.64 18.42 12.58
CA PRO A 5 41.46 17.33 11.61
C PRO A 5 41.66 15.96 12.31
N PHE A 6 41.75 14.88 11.51
CA PHE A 6 41.94 13.45 11.85
C PHE A 6 40.62 12.65 11.83
N LEU A 7 40.21 12.04 10.70
CA LEU A 7 40.81 10.88 10.03
C LEU A 7 40.73 9.62 10.92
N VAL A 8 39.62 8.88 10.82
CA VAL A 8 39.62 7.43 11.04
C VAL A 8 38.89 6.76 9.90
N LEU A 9 39.72 6.09 9.11
CA LEU A 9 39.44 5.13 8.06
C LEU A 9 38.73 3.92 8.71
N GLY A 10 37.47 3.67 8.37
CA GLY A 10 36.72 2.47 8.74
C GLY A 10 36.40 1.63 7.51
N LEU A 11 37.34 0.78 7.11
CA LEU A 11 37.20 -0.24 6.07
C LEU A 11 36.47 -1.48 6.65
N PHE A 12 35.95 -2.33 5.76
CA PHE A 12 35.49 -3.73 5.95
C PHE A 12 34.06 -3.92 6.53
N LEU A 13 33.13 -4.71 5.96
CA LEU A 13 33.22 -5.85 5.03
C LEU A 13 32.03 -5.90 4.06
N ALA A 14 32.31 -6.12 2.79
CA ALA A 14 31.38 -6.74 1.86
C ALA A 14 31.21 -8.21 2.24
N GLY A 15 30.06 -8.56 2.84
CA GLY A 15 29.62 -9.94 3.02
C GLY A 15 28.60 -10.29 1.95
N CYS A 16 29.02 -10.96 0.88
CA CYS A 16 28.10 -11.64 -0.02
C CYS A 16 27.73 -12.99 0.60
N ALA A 17 26.63 -13.03 1.35
CA ALA A 17 26.01 -14.29 1.74
C ALA A 17 25.40 -14.93 0.48
N THR A 18 25.97 -16.06 0.05
CA THR A 18 25.43 -16.87 -1.05
C THR A 18 24.69 -18.04 -0.41
N SER A 19 23.36 -18.03 -0.47
CA SER A 19 22.52 -19.17 -0.09
C SER A 19 22.18 -20.01 -1.33
N PRO A 20 22.40 -21.34 -1.30
CA PRO A 20 21.87 -22.24 -2.31
C PRO A 20 20.40 -22.56 -1.97
N GLY A 21 19.48 -21.85 -2.59
CA GLY A 21 18.05 -22.19 -2.59
C GLY A 21 17.67 -22.80 -3.93
N THR A 22 17.40 -24.10 -3.95
CA THR A 22 16.76 -24.79 -5.07
C THR A 22 15.29 -24.39 -5.09
N VAL A 23 14.91 -23.57 -6.06
CA VAL A 23 13.51 -23.34 -6.42
C VAL A 23 13.14 -24.36 -7.50
N ASP A 24 12.38 -25.37 -7.10
CA ASP A 24 11.60 -26.17 -8.04
C ASP A 24 10.36 -25.35 -8.38
N ALA A 25 10.44 -24.63 -9.49
CA ALA A 25 9.31 -23.94 -10.10
C ALA A 25 8.97 -24.70 -11.40
N ASP A 26 7.89 -25.46 -11.37
CA ASP A 26 7.18 -25.86 -12.57
C ASP A 26 6.51 -24.59 -13.14
N ASP A 27 7.28 -23.81 -13.90
CA ASP A 27 6.82 -22.61 -14.59
C ASP A 27 6.27 -22.99 -15.97
N ASP A 28 4.94 -22.87 -16.13
CA ASP A 28 4.28 -22.72 -17.43
C ASP A 28 4.81 -21.42 -18.07
N PHE A 29 5.80 -21.59 -18.95
CA PHE A 29 6.52 -20.53 -19.62
C PHE A 29 5.71 -20.02 -20.82
N ASP A 30 4.84 -19.03 -20.58
CA ASP A 30 4.34 -18.17 -21.66
C ASP A 30 5.32 -17.01 -21.89
N ASP A 31 5.82 -16.98 -23.12
CA ASP A 31 6.88 -16.16 -23.70
C ASP A 31 6.47 -14.68 -23.88
N ASP A 32 6.81 -13.82 -22.93
CA ASP A 32 7.40 -12.51 -23.19
C ASP A 32 8.28 -12.08 -21.99
N GLY A 33 9.40 -11.42 -22.25
CA GLY A 33 10.33 -10.99 -21.19
C GLY A 33 9.82 -9.83 -20.34
N GLN A 34 8.50 -9.62 -20.18
CA GLN A 34 7.97 -8.58 -19.32
C GLN A 34 7.71 -9.13 -17.92
N ARG A 35 8.37 -8.51 -16.93
CA ARG A 35 7.99 -8.67 -15.52
C ARG A 35 6.58 -8.13 -15.36
N THR A 36 5.58 -9.01 -15.39
CA THR A 36 4.20 -8.67 -15.10
C THR A 36 4.08 -8.47 -13.59
N THR A 37 3.87 -7.24 -13.16
CA THR A 37 3.56 -6.95 -11.75
C THR A 37 2.23 -7.60 -11.42
N THR A 38 2.23 -8.53 -10.47
CA THR A 38 1.00 -9.25 -10.10
C THR A 38 0.09 -8.35 -9.28
N GLU A 39 -1.21 -8.67 -9.21
CA GLU A 39 -2.14 -7.98 -8.32
C GLU A 39 -1.62 -7.95 -6.87
N SER A 40 -1.03 -9.07 -6.42
CA SER A 40 -0.45 -9.20 -5.08
C SER A 40 0.70 -8.23 -4.85
N ASP A 41 1.58 -8.04 -5.84
CA ASP A 41 2.69 -7.11 -5.75
C ASP A 41 2.19 -5.67 -5.61
N ILE A 42 1.18 -5.27 -6.39
CA ILE A 42 0.58 -3.93 -6.30
C ILE A 42 -0.07 -3.71 -4.94
N ARG A 43 -0.77 -4.72 -4.38
CA ARG A 43 -1.35 -4.64 -3.03
C ARG A 43 -0.27 -4.41 -1.97
N ASN A 44 0.85 -5.12 -2.07
CA ASN A 44 1.97 -4.94 -1.14
C ASN A 44 2.61 -3.55 -1.28
N GLU A 45 2.73 -3.02 -2.50
CA GLU A 45 3.24 -1.66 -2.73
C GLU A 45 2.31 -0.59 -2.16
N ILE A 46 0.99 -0.75 -2.32
CA ILE A 46 -0.01 0.13 -1.71
C ILE A 46 0.13 0.12 -0.19
N GLU A 47 0.20 -1.07 0.41
CA GLU A 47 0.29 -1.22 1.86
C GLU A 47 1.59 -0.61 2.42
N ALA A 48 2.71 -0.80 1.72
CA ALA A 48 3.97 -0.19 2.09
C ALA A 48 3.96 1.35 1.99
N ALA A 49 3.11 1.92 1.14
CA ALA A 49 2.97 3.36 0.94
C ALA A 49 2.03 4.05 1.94
N LYS A 50 1.39 3.32 2.86
CA LYS A 50 0.43 3.88 3.83
C LYS A 50 1.05 4.57 5.04
N TYR A 51 2.36 4.67 5.17
CA TYR A 51 2.96 5.25 6.37
C TYR A 51 2.61 6.76 6.54
N CYS A 52 2.48 7.22 7.79
CA CYS A 52 2.27 8.63 8.14
C CYS A 52 2.71 8.95 9.57
N ASP A 53 3.03 10.22 9.82
CA ASP A 53 3.21 10.77 11.17
C ASP A 53 2.03 11.71 11.52
N THR A 54 1.46 12.43 10.54
CA THR A 54 0.29 13.32 10.72
C THR A 54 -0.75 13.18 9.61
N ASP A 55 -1.94 13.76 9.78
CA ASP A 55 -3.02 13.73 8.78
C ASP A 55 -2.59 14.40 7.46
N GLU A 56 -1.75 15.43 7.52
CA GLU A 56 -1.23 16.14 6.34
C GLU A 56 -0.28 15.30 5.49
N ASP A 57 0.26 14.20 6.04
CA ASP A 57 1.06 13.27 5.28
C ASP A 57 0.19 12.38 4.39
N CYS A 58 -1.11 12.27 4.66
CA CYS A 58 -2.01 11.36 3.96
C CYS A 58 -2.78 12.04 2.84
N VAL A 59 -2.87 11.37 1.70
CA VAL A 59 -3.70 11.79 0.57
C VAL A 59 -4.50 10.62 0.04
N SER A 60 -5.71 10.91 -0.44
CA SER A 60 -6.56 9.96 -1.14
C SER A 60 -6.35 10.11 -2.65
N ILE A 61 -5.91 9.04 -3.31
CA ILE A 61 -5.78 8.97 -4.76
C ILE A 61 -6.91 8.11 -5.35
N TYR A 62 -7.24 8.35 -6.62
CA TYR A 62 -8.20 7.52 -7.32
C TYR A 62 -7.60 6.13 -7.54
N GLY A 63 -8.32 5.11 -7.09
CA GLY A 63 -7.96 3.71 -7.25
C GLY A 63 -8.47 3.12 -8.55
N GLN A 64 -8.14 1.85 -8.76
CA GLN A 64 -8.59 1.07 -9.90
C GLN A 64 -8.93 -0.34 -9.43
N CYS A 65 -9.86 -1.02 -10.08
CA CYS A 65 -10.16 -2.40 -9.75
C CYS A 65 -8.92 -3.27 -10.00
N PRO A 66 -8.59 -4.21 -9.09
CA PRO A 66 -9.34 -4.64 -7.90
C PRO A 66 -8.87 -4.01 -6.57
N PHE A 67 -8.17 -2.87 -6.62
CA PHE A 67 -7.53 -2.23 -5.47
C PHE A 67 -8.44 -1.29 -4.67
N GLY A 68 -9.64 -1.00 -5.18
CA GLY A 68 -10.63 -0.13 -4.55
C GLY A 68 -10.86 1.15 -5.35
N CYS A 69 -11.82 1.96 -4.90
CA CYS A 69 -12.18 3.22 -5.54
C CYS A 69 -11.22 4.35 -5.21
N TYR A 70 -10.76 4.38 -3.96
CA TYR A 70 -9.75 5.30 -3.50
C TYR A 70 -8.76 4.54 -2.65
N ILE A 71 -7.55 5.08 -2.62
CA ILE A 71 -6.45 4.50 -1.88
C ILE A 71 -5.84 5.63 -1.07
N ALA A 72 -5.83 5.47 0.25
CA ALA A 72 -5.14 6.38 1.15
C ALA A 72 -3.66 5.96 1.23
N VAL A 73 -2.76 6.89 0.94
CA VAL A 73 -1.30 6.68 0.96
C VAL A 73 -0.59 7.94 1.45
N ASN A 74 0.70 7.82 1.76
CA ASN A 74 1.56 8.97 2.01
C ASN A 74 1.63 9.86 0.75
N GLN A 75 1.57 11.17 0.94
CA GLN A 75 1.61 12.15 -0.15
C GLN A 75 2.87 12.05 -1.01
N ASN A 76 3.99 11.59 -0.44
CA ASN A 76 5.24 11.41 -1.17
C ASN A 76 5.21 10.19 -2.11
N GLU A 77 4.30 9.24 -1.84
CA GLU A 77 4.14 8.00 -2.62
C GLU A 77 2.96 8.08 -3.62
N ALA A 78 2.12 9.12 -3.50
CA ALA A 78 0.86 9.26 -4.22
C ALA A 78 1.00 9.10 -5.74
N ASP A 79 1.91 9.86 -6.36
CA ASP A 79 2.12 9.81 -7.81
C ASP A 79 2.62 8.44 -8.28
N ARG A 80 3.49 7.79 -7.48
CA ARG A 80 4.06 6.48 -7.80
C ARG A 80 3.00 5.39 -7.71
N ILE A 81 2.24 5.34 -6.61
CA ILE A 81 1.18 4.34 -6.43
C ILE A 81 0.07 4.54 -7.44
N TYR A 82 -0.29 5.80 -7.75
CA TYR A 82 -1.29 6.08 -8.78
C TYR A 82 -0.89 5.48 -10.13
N GLN A 83 0.36 5.65 -10.56
CA GLN A 83 0.85 5.06 -11.82
C GLN A 83 0.77 3.53 -11.80
N VAL A 84 1.31 2.90 -10.76
CA VAL A 84 1.31 1.43 -10.63
C VAL A 84 -0.11 0.86 -10.66
N VAL A 85 -1.06 1.51 -9.98
CA VAL A 85 -2.46 1.09 -9.94
C VAL A 85 -3.17 1.34 -11.26
N HIS A 86 -2.92 2.47 -11.91
CA HIS A 86 -3.60 2.84 -13.15
C HIS A 86 -3.13 2.03 -14.36
N ASP A 87 -1.86 1.64 -14.37
CA ASP A 87 -1.27 0.80 -15.42
C ASP A 87 -1.75 -0.66 -15.35
N TYR A 88 -2.38 -1.07 -14.24
CA TYR A 88 -2.94 -2.40 -14.09
C TYR A 88 -4.16 -2.59 -15.02
N PRO A 89 -4.18 -3.59 -15.92
CA PRO A 89 -5.27 -3.80 -16.85
C PRO A 89 -6.57 -4.14 -16.10
N SER A 90 -7.55 -3.24 -16.11
CA SER A 90 -8.82 -3.43 -15.41
C SER A 90 -10.04 -2.98 -16.23
N ASN A 91 -11.19 -3.56 -15.91
CA ASN A 91 -12.49 -3.19 -16.46
C ASN A 91 -13.53 -3.03 -15.33
N CYS A 92 -13.41 -1.94 -14.56
CA CYS A 92 -14.39 -1.65 -13.50
C CYS A 92 -15.81 -1.48 -14.06
N ALA A 93 -16.77 -2.21 -13.49
CA ALA A 93 -18.20 -2.09 -13.81
C ALA A 93 -18.96 -1.12 -12.89
N TYR A 94 -18.34 -0.64 -11.81
CA TYR A 94 -18.97 0.22 -10.81
C TYR A 94 -18.43 1.64 -10.83
N ALA A 95 -19.27 2.59 -10.42
CA ALA A 95 -18.91 3.99 -10.24
C ALA A 95 -18.50 4.23 -8.79
N CYS A 96 -17.49 5.07 -8.58
CA CYS A 96 -17.01 5.43 -7.25
C CYS A 96 -17.84 6.55 -6.63
N LEU A 97 -18.16 6.41 -5.34
CA LEU A 97 -18.75 7.49 -4.55
C LEU A 97 -17.68 8.56 -4.28
N PRO A 98 -18.03 9.80 -3.92
CA PRO A 98 -17.04 10.78 -3.49
C PRO A 98 -16.31 10.31 -2.22
N SER A 99 -14.98 10.44 -2.19
CA SER A 99 -14.18 10.19 -0.97
C SER A 99 -14.24 11.39 -0.03
N GLY A 100 -14.19 11.14 1.29
CA GLY A 100 -14.07 12.17 2.31
C GLY A 100 -12.63 12.64 2.55
N GLY A 101 -11.65 12.03 1.88
CA GLY A 101 -10.22 12.30 2.05
C GLY A 101 -9.47 11.14 2.72
N ALA A 102 -8.32 11.44 3.30
CA ALA A 102 -7.50 10.49 4.05
C ALA A 102 -7.06 11.10 5.40
N ARG A 103 -6.77 10.26 6.38
CA ARG A 103 -6.27 10.64 7.72
C ARG A 103 -5.24 9.64 8.22
N CYS A 104 -4.42 10.03 9.19
CA CYS A 104 -3.43 9.18 9.82
C CYS A 104 -4.01 8.50 11.08
N VAL A 105 -4.07 7.17 11.07
CA VAL A 105 -4.53 6.35 12.19
C VAL A 105 -3.48 5.29 12.46
N GLU A 106 -2.95 5.26 13.68
CA GLU A 106 -1.92 4.27 14.09
C GLU A 106 -0.67 4.23 13.18
N ASN A 107 -0.26 5.39 12.65
CA ASN A 107 0.83 5.56 11.67
C ASN A 107 0.54 4.95 10.28
N GLN A 108 -0.75 4.76 9.97
CA GLN A 108 -1.22 4.34 8.66
C GLN A 108 -2.28 5.29 8.10
N CYS A 109 -2.19 5.57 6.80
CA CYS A 109 -3.19 6.34 6.08
C CYS A 109 -4.44 5.51 5.85
N GLU A 110 -5.56 6.00 6.36
CA GLU A 110 -6.89 5.42 6.18
C GLU A 110 -7.80 6.38 5.40
N GLU A 111 -8.73 5.81 4.63
CA GLU A 111 -9.73 6.59 3.91
C GLU A 111 -10.82 7.11 4.87
N ILE A 112 -11.19 8.39 4.70
CA ILE A 112 -12.37 8.96 5.35
C ILE A 112 -13.58 8.60 4.49
N ILE A 113 -14.35 7.61 4.93
CA ILE A 113 -15.65 7.32 4.32
C ILE A 113 -16.61 8.43 4.77
N PRO A 114 -17.18 9.24 3.86
CA PRO A 114 -18.16 10.23 4.28
C PRO A 114 -19.34 9.47 4.89
N GLU A 115 -19.65 9.78 6.15
CA GLU A 115 -20.84 9.25 6.80
C GLU A 115 -22.03 9.56 5.90
N LEU A 116 -22.57 8.50 5.27
CA LEU A 116 -23.83 8.59 4.58
C LEU A 116 -24.86 8.85 5.67
N ASN A 117 -25.17 10.14 5.92
CA ASN A 117 -26.08 10.60 6.95
C ASN A 117 -27.20 9.58 7.20
N GLU A 118 -27.17 8.92 8.35
CA GLU A 118 -28.10 7.87 8.80
C GLU A 118 -29.56 8.37 8.97
N SER A 119 -29.92 9.53 8.41
CA SER A 119 -31.30 10.02 8.35
C SER A 119 -32.23 9.15 7.48
N ASN A 120 -31.69 8.18 6.73
CA ASN A 120 -32.44 7.04 6.22
C ASN A 120 -31.69 5.78 6.64
N GLY A 121 -32.03 5.27 7.82
CA GLY A 121 -31.41 4.11 8.40
C GLY A 121 -31.39 2.89 7.46
N THR A 122 -30.51 1.98 7.84
CA THR A 122 -30.25 0.60 7.38
C THR A 122 -28.99 0.42 6.51
N LEU A 123 -28.09 -0.43 7.02
CA LEU A 123 -27.09 -1.29 6.36
C LEU A 123 -25.67 -0.65 6.15
N PHE A 124 -24.53 -1.12 6.70
CA PHE A 124 -24.15 -2.29 7.48
C PHE A 124 -22.92 -1.96 8.36
N ALA A 125 -23.01 -2.17 9.67
CA ALA A 125 -21.85 -2.38 10.55
C ALA A 125 -22.10 -3.69 11.32
N ASN A 126 -21.97 -4.81 10.63
CA ASN A 126 -21.87 -6.13 11.24
C ASN A 126 -20.77 -6.87 10.47
N GLY A 127 -19.56 -6.91 11.03
CA GLY A 127 -18.43 -7.53 10.34
C GLY A 127 -17.10 -7.60 11.08
N LEU A 128 -17.05 -7.39 12.40
CA LEU A 128 -15.96 -7.91 13.24
C LEU A 128 -16.62 -8.55 14.46
N GLY A 129 -16.87 -9.86 14.33
CA GLY A 129 -17.44 -10.67 15.40
C GLY A 129 -16.41 -10.87 16.50
N ASP A 130 -16.73 -10.36 17.69
CA ASP A 130 -16.12 -10.78 18.94
C ASP A 130 -16.59 -12.20 19.27
N ASP A 131 -15.79 -13.21 18.94
CA ASP A 131 -16.01 -14.59 19.38
C ASP A 131 -15.67 -14.73 20.89
N ASN A 132 -16.56 -14.26 21.76
CA ASN A 132 -16.60 -14.67 23.16
C ASN A 132 -17.30 -16.03 23.29
N GLY A 133 -16.55 -17.11 23.09
CA GLY A 133 -16.99 -18.48 23.32
C GLY A 133 -16.75 -18.92 24.77
N ALA A 134 -17.74 -18.71 25.64
CA ALA A 134 -17.85 -19.39 26.93
C ALA A 134 -18.63 -20.71 26.75
N TYR A 135 -17.99 -21.85 27.00
CA TYR A 135 -18.60 -23.10 27.50
C TYR A 135 -17.54 -23.93 28.25
#